data_AF-A0A832ZKK0-F1
#
_entry.id   AF-A0A832ZKK0-F1
#
_cell.length_a   1.000
_cell.length_b   1.000
_cell.length_c   1.000
_cell.angle_alpha   90.00
_cell.angle_beta   90.00
_cell.angle_gamma   90.00
#
_symmetry.space_group_name_H-M   'P 1'
#
loop_
_entity.id
_entity.type
_entity.pdbx_description
1 polymer ?
#
loop_
_entity_poly.entity_id
_entity_poly.type
_entity_poly.pdbx_seq_one_letter_code
_entity_poly.pdbx_strand_id
1 'polypeptide(L)'
;MNIIKRRLEYRGFKVKIEDYGANWILLLVNGFPVRVVWLEETNEVIVSSLFCPKTLLKEVQRVVKNVIFPRREITKPQYKGGLNEYSREDT
;
A
#
# COMPACT_ATOMS: atom_id res chain seq x y z
N MET A 1 -14.99 5.54 5.91
CA MET A 1 -14.59 4.15 5.57
C MET A 1 -13.06 4.09 5.52
N ASN A 2 -12.40 3.27 6.34
CA ASN A 2 -10.92 3.24 6.42
C ASN A 2 -10.32 2.46 5.22
N ILE A 3 -9.40 3.08 4.48
CA ILE A 3 -8.78 2.52 3.26
C ILE A 3 -7.96 1.25 3.58
N ILE A 4 -7.28 1.22 4.73
CA ILE A 4 -6.50 0.05 5.18
C ILE A 4 -7.41 -1.15 5.35
N LYS A 5 -8.51 -0.97 6.09
CA LYS A 5 -9.53 -2.02 6.30
C LYS A 5 -10.02 -2.56 4.96
N ARG A 6 -10.45 -1.68 4.06
CA ARG A 6 -10.99 -2.06 2.75
C ARG A 6 -9.97 -2.83 1.90
N ARG A 7 -8.70 -2.41 1.89
CA ARG A 7 -7.63 -3.08 1.13
C ARG A 7 -7.30 -4.47 1.67
N LEU A 8 -7.36 -4.65 2.99
CA LEU A 8 -7.20 -5.96 3.62
C LEU A 8 -8.41 -6.86 3.35
N GLU A 9 -9.63 -6.33 3.41
CA GLU A 9 -10.84 -7.10 3.07
C GLU A 9 -10.85 -7.56 1.60
N TYR A 10 -10.39 -6.72 0.67
CA TYR A 10 -10.20 -7.12 -0.75
C TYR A 10 -9.19 -8.26 -0.94
N ARG A 11 -8.28 -8.48 0.01
CA ARG A 11 -7.34 -9.61 0.00
C ARG A 11 -7.92 -10.88 0.63
N GLY A 12 -9.18 -10.83 1.08
CA GLY A 12 -9.88 -11.97 1.70
C GLY A 12 -9.74 -12.04 3.22
N PHE A 13 -9.20 -11.01 3.87
CA PHE A 13 -9.11 -10.97 5.34
C PHE A 13 -10.40 -10.45 5.97
N LYS A 14 -10.83 -11.07 7.07
CA LYS A 14 -11.89 -10.51 7.93
C LYS A 14 -11.27 -9.47 8.85
N VAL A 15 -11.65 -8.20 8.71
CA VAL A 15 -10.99 -7.09 9.42
C VAL A 15 -11.99 -6.28 10.25
N LYS A 16 -11.65 -6.06 11.51
CA LYS A 16 -12.32 -5.09 12.39
C LYS A 16 -11.29 -4.08 12.90
N ILE A 17 -11.66 -2.82 12.98
CA ILE A 17 -10.85 -1.79 13.63
C ILE A 17 -11.29 -1.76 15.08
N GLU A 18 -10.38 -1.99 16.00
CA GLU A 18 -10.64 -1.91 17.44
C GLU A 18 -10.39 -0.50 17.94
N ASP A 19 -9.27 0.10 17.54
CA ASP A 19 -8.87 1.44 17.96
C ASP A 19 -7.87 2.04 16.95
N TYR A 20 -7.71 3.37 16.94
CA TYR A 20 -6.71 4.05 16.11
C TYR A 20 -6.31 5.41 16.70
N GLY A 21 -5.05 5.78 16.47
CA GLY A 21 -4.51 7.09 16.77
C GLY A 21 -3.99 7.81 15.53
N ALA A 22 -3.19 8.85 15.74
CA ALA A 22 -2.65 9.67 14.65
C ALA A 22 -1.72 8.88 13.71
N ASN A 23 -0.85 8.03 14.28
CA ASN A 23 0.18 7.29 13.56
C ASN A 23 0.16 5.78 13.83
N TRP A 24 -0.97 5.27 14.34
CA TRP A 24 -1.12 3.85 14.63
C TRP A 24 -2.57 3.39 14.52
N ILE A 25 -2.77 2.09 14.31
CA ILE A 25 -4.08 1.43 14.27
C ILE A 25 -4.01 0.04 14.89
N LEU A 26 -5.04 -0.33 15.65
CA LEU A 26 -5.25 -1.67 16.17
C LEU A 26 -6.35 -2.37 15.36
N LEU A 27 -5.97 -3.45 14.70
CA LEU A 27 -6.82 -4.24 13.83
C LEU A 27 -7.04 -5.63 14.41
N LEU A 28 -8.26 -6.16 14.32
CA LEU A 28 -8.52 -7.60 14.41
C LEU A 28 -8.56 -8.17 12.99
N VAL A 29 -7.52 -8.91 12.60
CA VAL A 29 -7.40 -9.54 11.27
C VAL A 29 -7.57 -11.04 11.43
N ASN A 30 -8.64 -11.60 10.87
CA ASN A 30 -9.05 -13.00 11.06
C ASN A 30 -9.14 -13.39 12.55
N GLY A 31 -9.50 -12.44 13.42
CA GLY A 31 -9.57 -12.64 14.88
C GLY A 31 -8.24 -12.44 15.62
N PHE A 32 -7.13 -12.21 14.92
CA PHE A 32 -5.84 -11.90 15.56
C PHE A 32 -5.69 -10.40 15.79
N PRO A 33 -5.29 -9.96 16.99
CA PRO A 33 -5.01 -8.55 17.26
C PRO A 33 -3.67 -8.18 16.62
N VAL A 34 -3.69 -7.21 15.72
CA VAL A 34 -2.54 -6.71 14.97
C VAL A 34 -2.42 -5.22 15.20
N ARG A 35 -1.34 -4.80 15.87
CA ARG A 35 -1.00 -3.39 16.04
C ARG A 35 -0.12 -2.96 14.90
N VAL A 36 -0.48 -1.86 14.26
CA VAL A 36 0.28 -1.25 13.18
C VAL A 36 0.64 0.17 13.58
N VAL A 37 1.90 0.53 13.43
CA VAL A 37 2.43 1.88 13.69
C VAL A 37 3.18 2.31 12.45
N TRP A 38 3.01 3.56 12.02
CA TRP A 38 3.81 4.14 10.94
C TRP A 38 4.58 5.36 11.43
N LEU A 39 5.82 5.48 10.96
CA LEU A 39 6.73 6.57 11.28
C LEU A 39 6.89 7.41 10.01
N GLU A 40 6.39 8.65 10.04
CA GLU A 40 6.40 9.54 8.87
C GLU A 40 7.83 9.97 8.50
N GLU A 41 8.67 10.22 9.50
CA GLU A 41 10.05 10.65 9.32
C GLU A 41 10.90 9.61 8.56
N THR A 42 10.69 8.33 8.84
CA THR A 42 11.48 7.23 8.26
C THR A 42 10.74 6.50 7.13
N ASN A 43 9.48 6.85 6.85
CA ASN A 43 8.59 6.10 5.96
C ASN A 43 8.49 4.60 6.31
N GLU A 44 8.56 4.28 7.60
CA GLU A 44 8.51 2.91 8.10
C GLU A 44 7.11 2.55 8.59
N VAL A 45 6.77 1.27 8.44
CA VAL A 45 5.55 0.68 8.99
C VAL A 45 5.96 -0.53 9.80
N ILE A 46 5.66 -0.50 11.08
CA ILE A 46 5.94 -1.57 12.05
C ILE A 46 4.62 -2.27 12.35
N VAL A 47 4.62 -3.60 12.21
CA VAL A 47 3.45 -4.43 12.50
C VAL A 47 3.82 -5.46 13.54
N SER A 48 3.06 -5.51 14.63
CA SER A 48 3.30 -6.41 15.75
C SER A 48 2.02 -7.11 16.20
N SER A 49 2.20 -8.36 16.63
CA SER A 49 1.17 -9.19 17.25
C SER A 49 1.85 -10.34 17.97
N LEU A 50 1.30 -10.73 19.13
CA LEU A 50 1.83 -11.84 19.93
C LEU A 50 1.41 -13.21 19.38
N PHE A 51 0.24 -13.30 18.74
CA PHE A 51 -0.40 -14.58 18.39
C PHE A 51 -0.60 -14.76 16.89
N CYS A 52 -0.18 -13.79 16.07
CA CYS A 52 -0.43 -13.80 14.64
C CYS A 52 0.70 -14.47 13.85
N PRO A 53 0.39 -15.29 12.82
CA PRO A 53 1.41 -15.84 11.92
C PRO A 53 2.26 -14.75 11.26
N LYS A 54 3.58 -14.97 11.19
CA LYS A 54 4.52 -14.02 10.56
C LYS A 54 4.18 -13.69 9.11
N THR A 55 3.60 -14.62 8.36
CA THR A 55 3.14 -14.42 6.98
C THR A 55 2.01 -13.40 6.90
N LEU A 56 1.02 -13.50 7.79
CA LEU A 56 -0.08 -12.54 7.88
C LEU A 56 0.42 -11.15 8.26
N LEU A 57 1.33 -11.06 9.25
CA LEU A 57 1.92 -9.79 9.66
C LEU A 57 2.67 -9.11 8.51
N LYS A 58 3.42 -9.86 7.71
CA LYS A 58 4.10 -9.35 6.51
C LYS A 58 3.12 -8.85 5.45
N GLU A 59 2.01 -9.56 5.22
CA GLU A 59 0.98 -9.11 4.27
C GLU A 59 0.28 -7.83 4.75
N VAL A 60 -0.08 -7.77 6.04
CA VAL A 60 -0.66 -6.56 6.63
C VAL A 60 0.31 -5.38 6.51
N GLN A 61 1.57 -5.58 6.85
CA GLN A 61 2.61 -4.56 6.72
C GLN A 61 2.75 -4.06 5.27
N ARG A 62 2.75 -4.98 4.30
CA ARG A 62 2.83 -4.63 2.88
C ARG A 62 1.63 -3.78 2.44
N VAL A 63 0.42 -4.18 2.82
CA VAL A 63 -0.81 -3.46 2.47
C VAL A 63 -0.81 -2.07 3.10
N VAL A 64 -0.52 -1.96 4.40
CA VAL A 64 -0.51 -0.68 5.10
C VAL A 64 0.56 0.24 4.53
N LYS A 65 1.79 -0.27 4.31
CA LYS A 65 2.87 0.51 3.71
C LYS A 65 2.48 1.09 2.36
N ASN A 66 1.82 0.30 1.50
CA ASN A 66 1.36 0.79 0.20
C ASN A 66 0.21 1.80 0.28
N VAL A 67 -0.55 1.82 1.38
CA VAL A 67 -1.63 2.80 1.61
C VAL A 67 -1.06 4.12 2.14
N ILE A 68 -0.16 4.06 3.12
CA ILE A 68 0.42 5.25 3.76
C ILE A 68 1.49 5.89 2.87
N PHE A 69 2.36 5.07 2.29
CA PHE A 69 3.45 5.50 1.42
C PHE A 69 3.28 4.84 0.04
N PRO A 70 2.28 5.29 -0.75
CA PRO A 70 2.12 4.77 -2.10
C PRO A 70 3.41 5.01 -2.86
N ARG A 71 3.99 3.95 -3.42
CA ARG A 71 5.12 4.10 -4.34
C ARG A 71 4.66 5.07 -5.42
N ARG A 72 5.35 6.20 -5.58
CA ARG A 72 5.17 7.05 -6.76
C ARG A 72 5.39 6.15 -7.96
N GLU A 73 4.32 5.84 -8.69
CA GLU A 73 4.47 5.28 -10.02
C GLU A 73 5.32 6.28 -10.78
N ILE A 74 6.48 5.84 -11.25
CA ILE A 74 7.23 6.58 -12.23
C ILE A 74 6.29 6.64 -13.44
N THR A 75 5.59 7.75 -13.60
CA THR A 75 4.89 8.08 -14.83
C THR A 75 5.98 8.06 -15.90
N LYS A 76 6.13 6.93 -16.60
CA LYS A 76 6.97 6.91 -17.80
C LYS A 76 6.39 8.02 -18.69
N PRO A 77 7.19 9.02 -19.11
CA PRO A 77 6.69 10.00 -20.05
C PRO A 77 6.18 9.25 -21.29
N GLN A 78 4.95 9.57 -21.66
CA GLN A 78 4.32 9.12 -22.88
C GLN A 78 5.18 9.64 -24.03
N TYR A 79 6.04 8.80 -24.60
CA TYR A 79 6.71 9.12 -25.86
C TYR A 79 5.62 9.16 -26.95
N LYS A 80 5.07 10.35 -27.20
CA LYS A 80 4.44 10.67 -28.49
C LYS A 80 5.57 10.80 -29.51
N GLY A 81 6.05 9.67 -30.02
CA GLY A 81 6.84 9.64 -31.25
C GLY A 81 5.92 9.82 -32.44
N GLY A 82 5.54 11.06 -32.72
CA GLY A 82 4.89 11.46 -33.96
C GLY A 82 5.78 12.46 -34.66
N LEU A 83 6.40 12.04 -35.75
CA LEU A 83 6.86 12.83 -36.91
C LEU A 83 7.70 11.91 -37.81
N ASN A 84 7.04 11.25 -38.75
CA ASN A 84 7.66 10.83 -40.01
C ASN A 84 6.96 11.63 -41.10
N GLU A 85 7.35 12.90 -41.24
CA GLU A 85 7.16 13.62 -42.49
C GLU A 85 8.19 13.10 -43.49
N TYR A 86 7.78 12.10 -44.28
CA TYR A 86 8.43 11.85 -45.56
C TYR A 86 7.88 12.87 -46.56
N SER A 87 8.52 14.04 -46.59
CA SER A 87 8.43 14.97 -47.71
C SER A 87 9.72 14.86 -48.52
N ARG A 88 9.51 14.43 -49.76
CA ARG A 88 10.42 14.33 -50.91
C ARG A 88 11.42 15.49 -51.04
N GLU A 89 12.65 15.11 -51.37
CA GLU A 89 13.66 15.73 -52.25
C GLU A 89 14.80 14.67 -52.23
N ASP A 90 15.30 14.04 -53.29
CA ASP A 90 15.71 14.49 -54.62
C ASP A 90 15.82 13.29 -55.61
N THR A 91 15.92 13.61 -56.90
CA THR A 91 16.18 12.79 -58.13
C THR A 91 15.01 12.09 -58.83
#